data_AF-A0A5N5SRN6-F1
#
_entry.id   AF-A0A5N5SRN6-F1
#
_cell.length_a   1.000
_cell.length_b   1.000
_cell.length_c   1.000
_cell.angle_alpha   90.00
_cell.angle_beta   90.00
_cell.angle_gamma   90.00
#
_symmetry.space_group_name_H-M   'P 1'
#
loop_
_entity.id
_entity.type
_entity.pdbx_description
1 polymer ?
#
loop_
_entity_poly.entity_id
_entity_poly.type
_entity_poly.pdbx_seq_one_letter_code
_entity_poly.pdbx_strand_id
1 'polypeptide(L)'
;MLKSFLSISRRPLIVRPLCKEGSALFKVSRHYRSFPKDFLKPKKEIQEIVPSPEEEKILTNDIIGKVNKQIISQTHGRLFAVLFVNERQRMVTTEDLLVIREEFAPTAGDKIRMEKVMAVGGSDFTLFGRPLLPKDLVYVEATVVEKTLFATEVMYRYASKRLNYI
;
A
#
# COMPACT_ATOMS: atom_id res chain seq x y z
N MET A 1 -4.28 -37.22 -1.81
CA MET A 1 -3.97 -36.03 -2.63
C MET A 1 -3.33 -34.98 -1.73
N LEU A 2 -2.04 -34.75 -1.89
CA LEU A 2 -1.21 -33.90 -1.03
C LEU A 2 -1.46 -32.42 -1.33
N LYS A 3 -1.94 -31.67 -0.34
CA LYS A 3 -1.92 -30.19 -0.37
C LYS A 3 -0.52 -29.75 0.04
N SER A 4 0.29 -29.33 -0.92
CA SER A 4 1.57 -28.67 -0.66
C SER A 4 1.30 -27.34 0.05
N PHE A 5 1.61 -27.29 1.34
CA PHE A 5 1.69 -26.04 2.08
C PHE A 5 2.92 -25.28 1.56
N LEU A 6 2.67 -24.24 0.75
CA LEU A 6 3.65 -23.21 0.45
C LEU A 6 3.88 -22.39 1.73
N SER A 7 4.76 -22.87 2.61
CA SER A 7 5.24 -22.09 3.74
C SER A 7 6.27 -21.07 3.23
N ILE A 8 5.87 -19.82 3.09
CA ILE A 8 6.82 -18.72 2.87
C ILE A 8 7.57 -18.51 4.18
N SER A 9 8.70 -19.20 4.35
CA SER A 9 9.63 -18.90 5.43
C SER A 9 10.20 -17.51 5.17
N ARG A 10 9.90 -16.53 6.03
CA ARG A 10 10.59 -15.24 6.05
C ARG A 10 12.04 -15.46 6.48
N ARG A 11 12.89 -15.92 5.56
CA ARG A 11 14.34 -15.83 5.74
C ARG A 11 14.71 -14.36 5.59
N PRO A 12 15.39 -13.73 6.57
CA PRO A 12 15.98 -12.43 6.33
C PRO A 12 16.98 -12.58 5.18
N LEU A 13 16.75 -11.87 4.08
CA LEU A 13 17.73 -11.74 3.01
C LEU A 13 18.92 -10.96 3.59
N ILE A 14 19.92 -11.69 4.10
CA ILE A 14 21.24 -11.12 4.32
C ILE A 14 21.81 -10.89 2.92
N VAL A 15 21.73 -9.65 2.45
CA VAL A 15 22.41 -9.23 1.22
C VAL A 15 23.91 -9.36 1.51
N ARG A 16 24.52 -10.47 1.08
CA ARG A 16 25.98 -10.58 1.06
C ARG A 16 26.48 -9.56 0.03
N PRO A 17 27.41 -8.66 0.39
CA PRO A 17 28.04 -7.82 -0.63
C PRO A 17 28.79 -8.73 -1.60
N LEU A 18 28.39 -8.67 -2.87
CA LEU A 18 29.09 -9.28 -4.00
C LEU A 18 30.35 -8.45 -4.26
N CYS A 19 31.39 -8.62 -3.44
CA CYS A 19 32.72 -8.13 -3.78
C CYS A 19 33.43 -9.27 -4.52
N LYS A 20 33.30 -9.29 -5.84
CA LYS A 20 34.22 -10.05 -6.70
C LYS A 20 35.53 -9.26 -6.73
N GLU A 21 36.58 -9.91 -6.24
CA GLU A 21 38.00 -9.64 -6.50
C GLU A 21 38.38 -8.16 -6.69
N GLY A 22 38.67 -7.51 -5.57
CA GLY A 22 39.29 -6.19 -5.54
C GLY A 22 39.58 -5.84 -4.10
N SER A 23 40.85 -5.70 -3.76
CA SER A 23 41.36 -5.34 -2.43
C SER A 23 40.94 -3.92 -2.05
N ALA A 24 39.69 -3.74 -1.66
CA ALA A 24 39.25 -2.53 -0.97
C ALA A 24 39.37 -2.79 0.54
N LEU A 25 40.53 -2.43 1.10
CA LEU A 25 40.70 -2.28 2.54
C LEU A 25 39.86 -1.09 3.02
N PHE A 26 38.55 -1.28 3.08
CA PHE A 26 37.70 -0.39 3.87
C PHE A 26 38.06 -0.63 5.34
N LYS A 27 38.87 0.28 5.87
CA LYS A 27 39.15 0.41 7.31
C LYS A 27 37.85 0.87 7.97
N VAL A 28 36.92 -0.07 8.20
CA VAL A 28 35.74 0.20 9.03
C VAL A 28 36.27 0.61 10.40
N SER A 29 35.94 1.83 10.83
CA SER A 29 36.33 2.35 12.13
C SER A 29 35.90 1.37 13.22
N ARG A 30 36.80 1.03 14.15
CA ARG A 30 36.55 0.05 15.24
C ARG A 30 35.35 0.41 16.15
N HIS A 31 34.76 1.58 15.98
CA HIS A 31 33.56 2.01 16.70
C HIS A 31 32.31 1.18 16.37
N TYR A 32 32.27 0.50 15.22
CA TYR A 32 31.15 -0.37 14.83
C TYR A 32 31.33 -1.86 15.23
N ARG A 33 32.11 -2.17 16.28
CA ARG A 33 32.37 -3.57 16.69
C ARG A 33 31.58 -4.08 17.90
N SER A 34 30.87 -3.23 18.63
CA SER A 34 29.99 -3.71 19.69
C SER A 34 28.55 -3.53 19.28
N PHE A 35 28.05 -4.42 18.42
CA PHE A 35 26.62 -4.72 18.49
C PHE A 35 26.35 -5.14 19.95
N PRO A 36 25.41 -4.48 20.67
CA PRO A 36 25.09 -4.91 22.01
C PRO A 36 24.72 -6.40 21.96
N LYS A 37 25.31 -7.21 22.86
CA LYS A 37 25.09 -8.67 22.89
C LYS A 37 23.61 -9.03 23.00
N ASP A 38 22.79 -8.08 23.44
CA ASP A 38 21.35 -8.17 23.58
C ASP A 38 20.59 -8.17 22.23
N PHE A 39 21.21 -7.76 21.13
CA PHE A 39 20.57 -7.70 19.81
C PHE A 39 20.32 -9.08 19.19
N LEU A 40 21.10 -10.10 19.61
CA LEU A 40 20.93 -11.51 19.20
C LEU A 40 20.13 -12.32 20.22
N LYS A 41 19.59 -11.70 21.28
CA LYS A 41 18.71 -12.43 22.20
C LYS A 41 17.47 -12.83 21.41
N PRO A 42 17.11 -14.13 21.35
CA PRO A 42 15.84 -14.53 20.77
C PRO A 42 14.75 -13.76 21.52
N LYS A 43 13.90 -13.06 20.77
CA LYS A 43 12.73 -12.39 21.34
C LYS A 43 11.98 -13.46 22.12
N LYS A 44 11.73 -13.24 23.41
CA LYS A 44 10.94 -14.17 24.23
C LYS A 44 9.64 -14.43 23.47
N GLU A 45 9.42 -15.68 23.06
CA GLU A 45 8.19 -16.08 22.39
C GLU A 45 7.06 -15.96 23.41
N ILE A 46 6.31 -14.87 23.32
CA ILE A 46 5.06 -14.71 24.05
C ILE A 46 4.09 -15.69 23.37
N GLN A 47 3.60 -16.68 24.13
CA GLN A 47 2.55 -17.57 23.64
C GLN A 47 1.25 -16.75 23.51
N GLU A 48 0.84 -16.46 22.29
CA GLU A 48 -0.46 -15.84 22.02
C GLU A 48 -1.55 -16.91 22.15
N ILE A 49 -2.53 -16.66 23.02
CA ILE A 49 -3.72 -17.51 23.14
C ILE A 49 -4.61 -17.18 21.95
N VAL A 50 -4.60 -18.05 20.94
CA VAL A 50 -5.49 -17.92 19.77
C VAL A 50 -6.86 -18.51 20.13
N PRO A 51 -7.97 -17.76 19.96
CA PRO A 51 -9.31 -18.26 20.25
C PRO A 51 -9.69 -19.44 19.35
N SER A 52 -10.71 -20.20 19.78
CA SER A 52 -11.23 -21.31 18.99
C SER A 52 -11.82 -20.81 17.67
N PRO A 53 -11.66 -21.52 16.54
CA PRO A 53 -12.18 -21.10 15.24
C PRO A 53 -13.72 -20.96 15.19
N GLU A 54 -14.44 -21.55 16.13
CA GLU A 54 -15.90 -21.41 16.24
C GLU A 54 -16.29 -20.08 16.90
N GLU A 55 -15.60 -19.71 17.96
CA GLU A 55 -15.80 -18.44 18.69
C GLU A 55 -15.47 -17.24 17.79
N GLU A 56 -14.40 -17.35 16.99
CA GLU A 56 -14.03 -16.32 16.01
C GLU A 56 -15.14 -16.06 14.98
N LYS A 57 -15.83 -17.11 14.51
CA LYS A 57 -16.93 -16.97 13.54
C LYS A 57 -18.13 -16.24 14.14
N ILE A 58 -18.48 -16.59 15.38
CA ILE A 58 -19.59 -15.94 16.10
C ILE A 58 -19.31 -14.45 16.28
N LEU A 59 -18.11 -14.13 16.77
CA LEU A 59 -17.66 -12.74 16.94
C LEU A 59 -17.64 -11.98 15.61
N THR A 60 -17.10 -12.59 14.55
CA THR A 60 -17.02 -11.98 13.23
C THR A 60 -18.40 -11.66 12.67
N ASN A 61 -19.36 -12.58 12.82
CA ASN A 61 -20.74 -12.36 12.38
C ASN A 61 -21.44 -11.24 13.17
N ASP A 62 -21.21 -11.15 14.48
CA ASP A 62 -21.74 -10.05 15.31
C ASP A 62 -21.18 -8.69 14.88
N ILE A 63 -19.86 -8.60 14.66
CA ILE A 63 -19.20 -7.38 14.18
C ILE A 63 -19.74 -6.98 12.79
N ILE A 64 -19.84 -7.93 11.86
CA ILE A 64 -20.42 -7.67 10.52
C ILE A 64 -21.85 -7.16 10.66
N GLY A 65 -22.65 -7.75 11.56
CA GLY A 65 -24.01 -7.31 11.84
C GLY A 65 -24.07 -5.86 12.34
N LYS A 66 -23.17 -5.46 13.24
CA LYS A 66 -23.09 -4.09 13.76
C LYS A 66 -22.69 -3.08 12.68
N VAL A 67 -21.67 -3.41 11.88
CA VAL A 67 -21.22 -2.57 10.76
C VAL A 67 -22.33 -2.40 9.73
N ASN A 68 -23.02 -3.49 9.36
CA ASN A 68 -24.14 -3.41 8.42
C ASN A 68 -25.27 -2.52 8.94
N LYS A 69 -25.62 -2.62 10.24
CA LYS A 69 -26.61 -1.74 10.86
C LYS A 69 -26.19 -0.26 10.75
N GLN A 70 -24.92 0.05 11.04
CA GLN A 70 -24.39 1.42 10.95
C GLN A 70 -24.38 1.98 9.52
N ILE A 71 -24.10 1.13 8.53
CA ILE A 71 -24.15 1.50 7.11
C ILE A 71 -25.60 1.81 6.69
N ILE A 72 -26.54 0.93 7.03
CA ILE A 72 -27.97 1.09 6.71
C ILE A 72 -28.56 2.34 7.38
N SER A 73 -28.21 2.60 8.65
CA SER A 73 -28.67 3.76 9.39
C SER A 73 -27.97 5.07 9.00
N GLN A 74 -27.03 5.04 8.05
CA GLN A 74 -26.22 6.18 7.61
C GLN A 74 -25.59 6.98 8.76
N THR A 75 -25.29 6.32 9.88
CA THR A 75 -24.72 6.96 11.08
C THR A 75 -23.19 7.10 10.98
N HIS A 76 -22.61 6.78 9.83
CA HIS A 76 -21.19 6.93 9.57
C HIS A 76 -20.85 8.37 9.16
N GLY A 77 -19.66 8.82 9.54
CA GLY A 77 -19.13 10.12 9.11
C GLY A 77 -18.61 10.09 7.66
N ARG A 78 -17.78 11.08 7.31
CA ARG A 78 -17.10 11.17 6.01
C ARG A 78 -16.29 9.90 5.73
N LEU A 79 -16.50 9.31 4.58
CA LEU A 79 -15.80 8.10 4.13
C LEU A 79 -14.56 8.47 3.30
N PHE A 80 -13.57 7.59 3.35
CA PHE A 80 -12.43 7.56 2.45
C PHE A 80 -12.43 6.27 1.64
N ALA A 81 -11.83 6.29 0.46
CA ALA A 81 -11.60 5.14 -0.38
C ALA A 81 -10.14 5.09 -0.83
N VAL A 82 -9.59 3.87 -0.94
CA VAL A 82 -8.30 3.63 -1.58
C VAL A 82 -8.57 3.08 -2.97
N LEU A 83 -8.21 3.86 -3.98
CA LEU A 83 -8.40 3.53 -5.39
C LEU A 83 -7.07 3.12 -6.02
N PHE A 84 -7.13 2.21 -6.98
CA PHE A 84 -6.00 1.90 -7.85
C PHE A 84 -6.24 2.47 -9.25
N VAL A 85 -5.62 3.62 -9.53
CA VAL A 85 -5.79 4.38 -10.78
C VAL A 85 -4.41 4.74 -11.32
N ASN A 86 -4.20 4.53 -12.62
CA ASN A 86 -2.93 4.75 -13.31
C ASN A 86 -1.72 4.18 -12.56
N GLU A 87 -1.78 2.88 -12.29
CA GLU A 87 -0.70 2.11 -11.65
C GLU A 87 -0.32 2.56 -10.24
N ARG A 88 -1.09 3.47 -9.63
CA ARG A 88 -0.81 4.00 -8.30
C ARG A 88 -2.04 3.84 -7.41
N GLN A 89 -1.77 3.55 -6.15
CA GLN A 89 -2.78 3.57 -5.10
C GLN A 89 -2.95 5.02 -4.61
N ARG A 90 -4.19 5.48 -4.55
CA ARG A 90 -4.53 6.84 -4.13
C ARG A 90 -5.65 6.76 -3.11
N MET A 91 -5.41 7.34 -1.93
CA MET A 91 -6.46 7.54 -0.95
C MET A 91 -7.21 8.81 -1.31
N VAL A 92 -8.53 8.72 -1.40
CA VAL A 92 -9.42 9.82 -1.77
C VAL A 92 -10.56 9.90 -0.78
N THR A 93 -11.07 11.10 -0.55
CA THR A 93 -12.31 11.35 0.16
C THR A 93 -13.28 12.09 -0.74
N THR A 94 -14.52 12.30 -0.28
CA THR A 94 -15.50 13.14 -0.97
C THR A 94 -14.93 14.54 -1.21
N GLU A 95 -15.15 15.12 -2.39
CA GLU A 95 -14.73 16.50 -2.75
C GLU A 95 -13.20 16.73 -2.88
N ASP A 96 -12.39 15.67 -2.90
CA ASP A 96 -10.96 15.79 -3.18
C ASP A 96 -10.66 15.90 -4.68
N LEU A 97 -9.59 16.61 -5.02
CA LEU A 97 -9.06 16.70 -6.38
C LEU A 97 -7.93 15.70 -6.60
N LEU A 98 -8.03 14.96 -7.70
CA LEU A 98 -7.09 13.90 -8.07
C LEU A 98 -6.34 14.27 -9.36
N VAL A 99 -5.05 14.58 -9.27
CA VAL A 99 -4.25 14.91 -10.46
C VAL A 99 -3.66 13.65 -11.09
N ILE A 100 -4.11 13.32 -12.30
CA ILE A 100 -3.56 12.22 -13.10
C ILE A 100 -2.57 12.81 -14.11
N ARG A 101 -1.34 12.25 -14.18
CA ARG A 101 -0.26 12.79 -15.02
C ARG A 101 -0.18 12.13 -16.39
N GLU A 102 -0.57 10.85 -16.50
CA GLU A 102 -0.60 10.19 -17.80
C GLU A 102 -1.85 10.56 -18.60
N GLU A 103 -1.84 10.23 -19.89
CA GLU A 103 -2.99 10.35 -20.77
C GLU A 103 -4.20 9.62 -20.19
N PHE A 104 -5.36 10.27 -20.23
CA PHE A 104 -6.59 9.75 -19.66
C PHE A 104 -7.74 9.98 -20.63
N ALA A 105 -8.39 8.90 -21.06
CA ALA A 105 -9.37 8.94 -22.15
C ALA A 105 -10.60 9.86 -21.90
N PRO A 106 -11.28 9.84 -20.74
CA PRO A 106 -12.53 10.60 -20.51
C PRO A 106 -12.33 12.11 -20.58
N THR A 107 -13.24 12.89 -21.16
CA THR A 107 -13.13 14.35 -21.39
C THR A 107 -13.57 15.16 -20.17
N ALA A 108 -13.21 16.45 -20.10
CA ALA A 108 -13.71 17.35 -19.06
C ALA A 108 -15.25 17.38 -19.05
N GLY A 109 -15.84 17.24 -17.86
CA GLY A 109 -17.27 17.09 -17.64
C GLY A 109 -17.76 15.65 -17.52
N ASP A 110 -16.96 14.65 -17.93
CA ASP A 110 -17.37 13.25 -17.87
C ASP A 110 -17.43 12.74 -16.42
N LYS A 111 -18.48 11.96 -16.13
CA LYS A 111 -18.66 11.22 -14.88
C LYS A 111 -18.15 9.81 -15.04
N ILE A 112 -17.23 9.41 -14.18
CA ILE A 112 -16.51 8.13 -14.25
C ILE A 112 -16.77 7.34 -12.99
N ARG A 113 -17.17 6.09 -13.16
CA ARG A 113 -17.22 5.11 -12.07
C ARG A 113 -15.84 4.48 -11.89
N MET A 114 -15.27 4.59 -10.70
CA MET A 114 -14.01 3.95 -10.34
C MET A 114 -14.25 2.49 -9.96
N GLU A 115 -13.76 1.55 -10.77
CA GLU A 115 -13.98 0.12 -10.52
C GLU A 115 -12.99 -0.50 -9.55
N LYS A 116 -11.74 -0.03 -9.56
CA LYS A 116 -10.64 -0.64 -8.80
C LYS A 116 -10.53 -0.01 -7.41
N VAL A 117 -11.49 -0.35 -6.55
CA VAL A 117 -11.51 0.07 -5.15
C VAL A 117 -10.90 -1.03 -4.29
N MET A 118 -9.87 -0.70 -3.51
CA MET A 118 -9.16 -1.63 -2.64
C MET A 118 -9.70 -1.62 -1.21
N ALA A 119 -10.00 -0.43 -0.69
CA ALA A 119 -10.53 -0.26 0.65
C ALA A 119 -11.50 0.92 0.70
N VAL A 120 -12.47 0.86 1.61
CA VAL A 120 -13.36 1.97 1.95
C VAL A 120 -13.51 2.00 3.46
N GLY A 121 -13.38 3.15 4.10
CA GLY A 121 -13.51 3.26 5.54
C GLY A 121 -14.01 4.61 5.99
N GLY A 122 -14.41 4.68 7.24
CA GLY A 122 -14.73 5.91 7.95
C GLY A 122 -14.00 5.95 9.29
N SER A 123 -14.55 6.72 10.22
CA SER A 123 -14.05 6.79 11.60
C SER A 123 -14.04 5.43 12.30
N ASP A 124 -15.13 4.66 12.15
CA ASP A 124 -15.39 3.53 13.07
C ASP A 124 -15.11 2.16 12.45
N PHE A 125 -15.14 2.06 11.12
CA PHE A 125 -14.92 0.80 10.40
C PHE A 125 -14.17 1.00 9.08
N THR A 126 -13.55 -0.06 8.60
CA THR A 126 -12.91 -0.10 7.28
C THR A 126 -13.15 -1.45 6.63
N LEU A 127 -13.56 -1.42 5.37
CA LEU A 127 -13.74 -2.56 4.50
C LEU A 127 -12.49 -2.72 3.65
N PHE A 128 -11.84 -3.89 3.73
CA PHE A 128 -10.68 -4.23 2.91
C PHE A 128 -11.03 -5.32 1.91
N GLY A 129 -10.67 -5.08 0.65
CA GLY A 129 -10.75 -6.06 -0.42
C GLY A 129 -9.63 -7.10 -0.36
N ARG A 130 -9.81 -8.21 -1.10
CA ARG A 130 -8.78 -9.23 -1.29
C ARG A 130 -8.64 -9.58 -2.78
N PRO A 131 -7.88 -8.80 -3.58
CA PRO A 131 -7.28 -7.49 -3.28
C PRO A 131 -8.23 -6.30 -3.52
N LEU A 132 -9.33 -6.50 -4.24
CA LEU A 132 -10.34 -5.47 -4.55
C LEU A 132 -11.64 -5.76 -3.79
N LEU A 133 -12.43 -4.71 -3.56
CA LEU A 133 -13.80 -4.83 -3.10
C LEU A 133 -14.72 -5.18 -4.29
N PRO A 134 -15.81 -5.93 -4.05
CA PRO A 134 -16.76 -6.25 -5.10
C PRO A 134 -17.48 -5.00 -5.62
N LYS A 135 -17.73 -4.96 -6.93
CA LYS A 135 -18.31 -3.78 -7.63
C LYS A 135 -19.71 -3.42 -7.14
N ASP A 136 -20.47 -4.39 -6.62
CA ASP A 136 -21.84 -4.19 -6.16
C ASP A 136 -21.91 -3.61 -4.74
N LEU A 137 -20.83 -3.71 -3.98
CA LEU A 137 -20.76 -3.24 -2.60
C LEU A 137 -20.40 -1.75 -2.50
N VAL A 138 -19.60 -1.25 -3.44
CA VAL A 138 -19.07 0.12 -3.40
C VAL A 138 -19.25 0.80 -4.75
N TYR A 139 -19.77 2.03 -4.70
CA TYR A 139 -19.87 2.91 -5.85
C TYR A 139 -19.07 4.20 -5.58
N VAL A 140 -17.96 4.37 -6.30
CA VAL A 140 -17.16 5.61 -6.27
C VAL A 140 -17.29 6.29 -7.62
N GLU A 141 -17.86 7.48 -7.61
CA GLU A 141 -18.01 8.35 -8.78
C GLU A 141 -17.03 9.51 -8.69
N ALA A 142 -16.37 9.82 -9.80
CA ALA A 142 -15.50 10.97 -9.96
C ALA A 142 -15.89 11.73 -11.23
N THR A 143 -15.73 13.05 -11.23
CA THR A 143 -15.97 13.89 -12.41
C THR A 143 -14.64 14.45 -12.89
N VAL A 144 -14.41 14.44 -14.21
CA VAL A 144 -13.25 15.11 -14.79
C VAL A 144 -13.49 16.61 -14.78
N VAL A 145 -12.74 17.34 -13.95
CA VAL A 145 -12.88 18.81 -13.86
C VAL A 145 -12.20 19.49 -15.04
N GLU A 146 -10.93 19.16 -15.27
CA GLU A 146 -10.13 19.78 -16.32
C GLU A 146 -9.13 18.81 -16.93
N LYS A 147 -8.70 19.12 -18.15
CA LYS A 147 -7.55 18.49 -18.82
C LYS A 147 -6.59 19.58 -19.25
N THR A 148 -5.40 19.59 -18.68
CA THR A 148 -4.36 20.57 -18.99
C THR A 148 -3.00 19.90 -19.07
N LEU A 149 -2.08 20.52 -19.80
CA LEU A 149 -0.69 20.11 -19.82
C LEU A 149 0.00 20.57 -18.54
N PHE A 150 0.92 19.76 -18.03
CA PHE A 150 1.74 20.17 -16.90
C PHE A 150 2.72 21.27 -17.32
N ALA A 151 3.20 22.04 -16.35
CA ALA A 151 4.23 23.03 -16.58
C ALA A 151 5.49 22.38 -17.21
N THR A 152 6.16 23.10 -18.10
CA THR A 152 7.37 22.59 -18.75
C THR A 152 8.47 22.34 -17.71
N GLU A 153 8.82 21.08 -17.49
CA GLU A 153 9.96 20.69 -16.65
C GLU A 153 11.26 20.74 -17.48
N VAL A 154 12.16 21.66 -17.13
CA VAL A 154 13.47 21.77 -17.80
C VAL A 154 14.44 20.76 -17.18
N MET A 155 14.73 19.67 -17.91
CA MET A 155 15.76 18.71 -17.52
C MET A 155 17.14 19.20 -17.99
N TYR A 156 17.90 19.82 -17.10
CA TYR A 156 19.30 20.18 -17.35
C TYR A 156 20.25 19.14 -16.77
N ARG A 157 21.09 18.53 -17.61
CA ARG A 157 22.18 17.64 -17.17
C ARG A 157 23.51 18.32 -17.47
N TYR A 158 24.27 18.61 -16.41
CA TYR A 158 25.62 19.12 -16.54
C TYR A 158 26.61 17.97 -16.66
N ALA A 159 27.40 17.97 -17.73
CA ALA A 159 28.59 17.13 -17.86
C ALA A 159 29.83 18.05 -17.85
N SER A 160 30.90 17.59 -17.17
CA SER A 160 32.20 18.28 -17.26
C SER A 160 32.67 18.30 -18.71
N LYS A 161 33.18 19.44 -19.18
CA LYS A 161 33.64 19.66 -20.57
C LYS A 161 34.65 18.61 -21.10
N ARG A 162 35.28 17.84 -20.21
CA ARG A 162 36.25 16.77 -20.55
C ARG A 162 35.59 15.44 -20.94
N LEU A 163 34.32 15.26 -20.56
CA LEU A 163 33.48 14.14 -20.97
C LEU A 163 32.53 14.67 -22.04
N ASN A 164 32.89 14.48 -23.31
CA ASN A 164 32.01 14.75 -24.44
C ASN A 164 30.79 13.82 -24.32
N TYR A 165 29.72 14.29 -23.69
CA TYR A 165 28.42 13.64 -23.77
C TYR A 165 27.84 13.97 -25.14
N ILE A 166 27.69 12.95 -25.99
CA ILE A 166 26.96 13.01 -27.27
C ILE A 166 25.47 13.16 -26.96
#